data_AF-A0A9E6ETZ4-F1
#
_entry.id   AF-A0A9E6ETZ4-F1
#
_cell.length_a   1.000
_cell.length_b   1.000
_cell.length_c   1.000
_cell.angle_alpha   90.00
_cell.angle_beta   90.00
_cell.angle_gamma   90.00
#
_symmetry.space_group_name_H-M   'P 1'
#
loop_
_entity.id
_entity.type
_entity.pdbx_description
1 polymer ?
#
loop_
_entity_poly.entity_id
_entity_poly.type
_entity_poly.pdbx_seq_one_letter_code
_entity_poly.pdbx_strand_id
1 'polypeptide(L)'
;MKNRINTEVRSKSISSVLIITYCVMLSVFCSAQSLTTGLVSYWKLDESSGNASDARGSNTLVNTNATFAAGKINNGAKFTSTSTKLSITDATQSGLDFSSAFTFSFWSAFRVNMPDNSAYPVFNKQSQSGSGTDGYEMLFYRNDMAGVTYVRGYLGTSSGNYVQFGATISTSDLVAGTFYFWTIVFDNSLSGSAQMKIYKNGTQLTTDWWSVTGTLTTLANTSVDFNIGLRGAETSFFDGTIDEIGAWNRALTSTEITSLYNSGNGFSYPFVSAATVTTQAVSSIAAATATGNGNITADGGATITERGVCWNTSATPTTANSKAISAGTTGAFTVSMTGLTAGALYYVRAYAINSVGISYGNQVTFSTPAPANVDWNKSNVQEITLTTDRAFTFTNGKSGGFYTLIIKQNATGNWSVTWPANIMWASGTAPTLTSTTNAIDVIKFVNDGTNYLAITTTLNFHH
;
A
#
# COMPACT_ATOMS: atom_id res chain seq x y z
N MET A 1 -26.57 -7.09 43.45
CA MET A 1 -26.51 -5.97 42.49
C MET A 1 -25.12 -5.38 42.24
N LYS A 2 -24.04 -5.75 42.97
CA LYS A 2 -22.68 -5.23 42.73
C LYS A 2 -21.85 -5.95 41.64
N ASN A 3 -22.31 -7.09 41.09
CA ASN A 3 -21.57 -7.86 40.07
C ASN A 3 -22.07 -7.70 38.63
N ARG A 4 -23.04 -6.82 38.35
CA ARG A 4 -23.52 -6.55 36.97
C ARG A 4 -22.99 -5.25 36.35
N ILE A 5 -22.32 -4.40 37.13
CA ILE A 5 -21.87 -3.07 36.66
C ILE A 5 -20.44 -3.11 36.10
N ASN A 6 -19.61 -4.09 36.45
CA ASN A 6 -18.23 -4.20 35.98
C ASN A 6 -18.07 -4.88 34.61
N THR A 7 -19.10 -5.54 34.09
CA THR A 7 -19.07 -6.24 32.80
C THR A 7 -19.50 -5.36 31.62
N GLU A 8 -20.33 -4.33 31.84
CA GLU A 8 -20.74 -3.39 30.78
C GLU A 8 -19.71 -2.27 30.51
N VAL A 9 -18.84 -1.95 31.48
CA VAL A 9 -17.80 -0.93 31.29
C VAL A 9 -16.59 -1.48 30.53
N ARG A 10 -16.33 -2.80 30.62
CA ARG A 10 -15.22 -3.45 29.90
C ARG A 10 -15.53 -3.82 28.44
N SER A 11 -16.80 -3.97 28.04
CA SER A 11 -17.15 -4.25 26.63
C SER A 11 -17.17 -2.99 25.76
N LYS A 12 -17.37 -1.81 26.36
CA LYS A 12 -17.34 -0.52 25.64
C LYS A 12 -15.93 0.03 25.38
N SER A 13 -14.92 -0.29 26.20
CA SER A 13 -13.54 0.16 25.92
C SER A 13 -12.79 -0.73 24.93
N ILE A 14 -13.18 -2.01 24.80
CA ILE A 14 -12.58 -2.93 23.81
C ILE A 14 -13.13 -2.66 22.41
N SER A 15 -14.38 -2.19 22.28
CA SER A 15 -14.96 -1.83 20.98
C SER A 15 -14.38 -0.52 20.41
N SER A 16 -14.00 0.46 21.26
CA SER A 16 -13.42 1.73 20.79
C SER A 16 -11.93 1.61 20.41
N VAL A 17 -11.17 0.69 21.03
CA VAL A 17 -9.75 0.45 20.69
C VAL A 17 -9.61 -0.48 19.48
N LEU A 18 -10.60 -1.35 19.24
CA LEU A 18 -10.67 -2.19 18.04
C LEU A 18 -11.06 -1.39 16.78
N ILE A 19 -11.83 -0.30 16.92
CA ILE A 19 -12.17 0.60 15.81
C ILE A 19 -11.00 1.53 15.44
N ILE A 20 -10.19 1.98 16.40
CA ILE A 20 -9.04 2.86 16.11
C ILE A 20 -7.88 2.08 15.47
N THR A 21 -7.67 0.82 15.82
CA THR A 21 -6.62 -0.01 15.19
C THR A 21 -7.02 -0.52 13.80
N TYR A 22 -8.33 -0.67 13.52
CA TYR A 22 -8.82 -0.93 12.17
C TYR A 22 -8.72 0.31 11.25
N CYS A 23 -8.74 1.53 11.81
CA CYS A 23 -8.53 2.76 11.05
C CYS A 23 -7.06 3.02 10.65
N VAL A 24 -6.08 2.46 11.36
CA VAL A 24 -4.64 2.68 11.03
C VAL A 24 -4.10 1.64 10.02
N MET A 25 -4.73 0.46 9.92
CA MET A 25 -4.46 -0.50 8.84
C MET A 25 -5.23 -0.19 7.54
N LEU A 26 -6.17 0.76 7.57
CA LEU A 26 -6.83 1.30 6.37
C LEU A 26 -6.24 2.66 5.92
N SER A 27 -5.31 3.25 6.67
CA SER A 27 -4.73 4.57 6.39
C SER A 27 -3.39 4.55 5.65
N VAL A 28 -2.89 3.37 5.24
CA VAL A 28 -1.70 3.25 4.34
C VAL A 28 -2.09 2.72 2.95
N PHE A 29 -3.39 2.49 2.69
CA PHE A 29 -3.90 2.04 1.39
C PHE A 29 -4.46 3.16 0.50
N CYS A 30 -4.42 4.41 0.94
CA CYS A 30 -4.99 5.56 0.22
C CYS A 30 -3.96 6.70 0.11
N SER A 31 -2.84 6.48 -0.58
CA SER A 31 -1.84 7.54 -0.78
C SER A 31 -1.23 7.62 -2.17
N ALA A 32 -1.15 6.53 -2.95
CA ALA A 32 -0.57 6.59 -4.30
C ALA A 32 -1.60 6.80 -5.43
N GLN A 33 -2.77 6.16 -5.37
CA GLN A 33 -3.79 6.26 -6.41
C GLN A 33 -4.53 7.62 -6.39
N SER A 34 -4.65 8.23 -5.21
CA SER A 34 -5.22 9.57 -5.04
C SER A 34 -4.38 10.63 -5.76
N LEU A 35 -3.05 10.49 -5.81
CA LEU A 35 -2.14 11.49 -6.38
C LEU A 35 -2.16 11.59 -7.90
N THR A 36 -2.53 10.53 -8.60
CA THR A 36 -2.76 10.62 -10.05
C THR A 36 -4.11 11.25 -10.40
N THR A 37 -5.01 11.48 -9.42
CA THR A 37 -6.33 12.09 -9.65
C THR A 37 -6.22 13.59 -9.78
N GLY A 38 -6.85 14.15 -10.82
CA GLY A 38 -6.79 15.58 -11.13
C GLY A 38 -5.42 16.06 -11.60
N LEU A 39 -4.42 15.16 -11.71
CA LEU A 39 -3.10 15.47 -12.25
C LEU A 39 -3.22 15.77 -13.74
N VAL A 40 -3.05 17.04 -14.10
CA VAL A 40 -3.10 17.61 -15.45
C VAL A 40 -1.80 17.31 -16.18
N SER A 41 -0.69 17.61 -15.53
CA SER A 41 0.65 17.45 -16.08
C SER A 41 1.64 17.04 -15.00
N TYR A 42 2.61 16.24 -15.40
CA TYR A 42 3.73 15.87 -14.55
C TYR A 42 5.01 15.92 -15.36
N TRP A 43 5.78 16.98 -15.16
CA TRP A 43 7.09 17.10 -15.76
C TRP A 43 8.09 16.54 -14.79
N LYS A 44 8.60 15.35 -15.12
CA LYS A 44 9.69 14.75 -14.38
C LYS A 44 10.96 15.56 -14.50
N LEU A 45 11.16 16.21 -15.66
CA LEU A 45 12.39 16.95 -15.99
C LEU A 45 13.64 16.04 -16.01
N ASP A 46 13.41 14.76 -16.28
CA ASP A 46 14.41 13.68 -16.35
C ASP A 46 15.25 13.71 -17.64
N GLU A 47 14.97 14.63 -18.56
CA GLU A 47 15.64 14.70 -19.84
C GLU A 47 17.16 14.94 -19.69
N SER A 48 17.92 14.57 -20.71
CA SER A 48 19.33 14.95 -20.82
C SER A 48 19.52 16.24 -21.64
N SER A 49 18.56 16.55 -22.51
CA SER A 49 18.51 17.73 -23.37
C SER A 49 17.14 17.80 -24.05
N GLY A 50 16.86 18.91 -24.76
CA GLY A 50 15.64 19.05 -25.55
C GLY A 50 14.47 19.61 -24.75
N ASN A 51 13.24 19.32 -25.21
CA ASN A 51 12.01 19.77 -24.57
C ASN A 51 11.70 18.94 -23.31
N ALA A 52 11.07 19.56 -22.32
CA ALA A 52 10.64 18.88 -21.11
C ALA A 52 9.34 18.13 -21.38
N SER A 53 9.39 16.80 -21.37
CA SER A 53 8.26 15.93 -21.66
C SER A 53 7.29 15.97 -20.49
N ASP A 54 6.00 16.06 -20.81
CA ASP A 54 4.96 15.81 -19.83
C ASP A 54 4.78 14.29 -19.71
N ALA A 55 5.19 13.70 -18.59
CA ALA A 55 5.09 12.27 -18.34
C ALA A 55 3.63 11.82 -18.10
N ARG A 56 2.72 12.76 -17.89
CA ARG A 56 1.30 12.52 -17.63
C ARG A 56 0.39 12.98 -18.78
N GLY A 57 0.53 14.23 -19.21
CA GLY A 57 -0.33 14.89 -20.18
C GLY A 57 0.35 15.14 -21.52
N SER A 58 -0.16 16.11 -22.29
CA SER A 58 0.40 16.52 -23.58
C SER A 58 1.15 17.86 -23.50
N ASN A 59 1.31 18.42 -22.31
CA ASN A 59 1.88 19.75 -22.14
C ASN A 59 3.42 19.70 -22.18
N THR A 60 4.00 19.02 -23.18
CA THR A 60 5.45 19.02 -23.37
C THR A 60 5.93 20.46 -23.54
N LEU A 61 6.82 20.90 -22.66
CA LEU A 61 7.26 22.29 -22.60
C LEU A 61 8.44 22.48 -23.53
N VAL A 62 8.33 23.49 -24.40
CA VAL A 62 9.42 23.96 -25.24
C VAL A 62 10.51 24.53 -24.35
N ASN A 63 11.71 23.98 -24.49
CA ASN A 63 12.85 24.42 -23.71
C ASN A 63 13.57 25.57 -24.40
N THR A 64 13.68 26.70 -23.68
CA THR A 64 14.54 27.82 -24.07
C THR A 64 15.69 27.92 -23.07
N ASN A 65 16.88 27.48 -23.49
CA ASN A 65 18.16 27.61 -22.76
C ASN A 65 18.22 26.95 -21.37
N ALA A 66 17.28 26.08 -21.00
CA ALA A 66 17.40 25.27 -19.79
C ALA A 66 18.32 24.09 -20.09
N THR A 67 19.26 23.86 -19.18
CA THR A 67 20.06 22.64 -19.19
C THR A 67 19.48 21.67 -18.18
N PHE A 68 19.44 20.39 -18.50
CA PHE A 68 19.06 19.36 -17.55
C PHE A 68 20.30 18.77 -16.89
N ALA A 69 20.27 18.72 -15.58
CA ALA A 69 21.34 18.16 -14.74
C ALA A 69 20.71 17.60 -13.47
N ALA A 70 21.51 17.17 -12.48
CA ALA A 70 20.99 16.56 -11.27
C ALA A 70 19.84 17.35 -10.61
N GLY A 71 18.69 16.69 -10.48
CA GLY A 71 17.47 17.19 -9.86
C GLY A 71 17.26 16.65 -8.45
N LYS A 72 16.02 16.70 -7.97
CA LYS A 72 15.56 16.00 -6.78
C LYS A 72 15.38 14.50 -7.03
N ILE A 73 14.76 14.11 -8.13
CA ILE A 73 14.58 12.73 -8.60
C ILE A 73 15.20 12.67 -9.99
N ASN A 74 16.25 11.85 -10.17
CA ASN A 74 17.07 11.80 -11.39
C ASN A 74 17.58 13.20 -11.85
N ASN A 75 17.08 13.75 -12.96
CA ASN A 75 17.47 15.07 -13.46
C ASN A 75 16.42 16.12 -13.10
N GLY A 76 16.78 17.39 -13.22
CA GLY A 76 15.89 18.53 -13.11
C GLY A 76 16.35 19.65 -14.04
N ALA A 77 15.46 20.59 -14.32
CA ALA A 77 15.75 21.70 -15.21
C ALA A 77 16.47 22.82 -14.46
N LYS A 78 17.63 23.25 -14.98
CA LYS A 78 18.40 24.39 -14.45
C LYS A 78 18.08 25.66 -15.21
N PHE A 79 17.68 26.66 -14.43
CA PHE A 79 17.35 27.99 -14.87
C PHE A 79 18.45 28.97 -14.44
N THR A 80 18.65 29.98 -15.28
CA THR A 80 19.53 31.12 -15.00
C THR A 80 18.72 32.40 -14.95
N SER A 81 19.20 33.36 -14.18
CA SER A 81 18.58 34.68 -13.98
C SER A 81 18.45 35.57 -15.23
N THR A 82 18.66 35.07 -16.46
CA THR A 82 18.81 35.92 -17.66
C THR A 82 18.03 35.50 -18.90
N SER A 83 17.80 34.20 -19.15
CA SER A 83 17.20 33.78 -20.44
C SER A 83 16.58 32.39 -20.46
N THR A 84 16.39 31.76 -19.30
CA THR A 84 15.98 30.35 -19.24
C THR A 84 14.49 30.20 -18.93
N LYS A 85 13.76 29.44 -19.76
CA LYS A 85 12.35 29.10 -19.49
C LYS A 85 11.98 27.75 -20.11
N LEU A 86 10.95 27.14 -19.55
CA LEU A 86 10.18 26.07 -20.20
C LEU A 86 8.77 26.61 -20.45
N SER A 87 8.28 26.54 -21.67
CA SER A 87 7.01 27.18 -22.02
C SER A 87 6.14 26.35 -22.94
N ILE A 88 4.83 26.55 -22.86
CA ILE A 88 3.86 26.03 -23.82
C ILE A 88 2.88 27.13 -24.18
N THR A 89 2.56 27.24 -25.47
CA THR A 89 1.67 28.31 -25.92
C THR A 89 0.26 28.11 -25.41
N ASP A 90 -0.46 29.21 -25.16
CA ASP A 90 -1.85 29.13 -24.69
C ASP A 90 -2.73 28.27 -25.61
N ALA A 91 -2.58 28.44 -26.93
CA ALA A 91 -3.34 27.69 -27.92
C ALA A 91 -3.03 26.18 -27.95
N THR A 92 -1.89 25.77 -27.39
CA THR A 92 -1.41 24.37 -27.40
C THR A 92 -1.54 23.66 -26.06
N GLN A 93 -1.57 24.39 -24.95
CA GLN A 93 -1.73 23.78 -23.65
C GLN A 93 -3.14 23.22 -23.49
N SER A 94 -3.24 22.22 -22.63
CA SER A 94 -4.51 21.66 -22.22
C SER A 94 -4.56 21.55 -20.70
N GLY A 95 -5.61 22.12 -20.10
CA GLY A 95 -5.91 21.97 -18.68
C GLY A 95 -5.08 22.85 -17.73
N LEU A 96 -4.25 23.75 -18.26
CA LEU A 96 -3.55 24.76 -17.46
C LEU A 96 -4.36 26.06 -17.34
N ASP A 97 -5.53 26.15 -17.98
CA ASP A 97 -6.54 27.18 -17.78
C ASP A 97 -7.43 26.87 -16.57
N PHE A 98 -6.92 27.11 -15.36
CA PHE A 98 -7.69 26.85 -14.13
C PHE A 98 -8.77 27.92 -13.92
N SER A 99 -10.03 27.49 -13.85
CA SER A 99 -11.17 28.36 -13.50
C SER A 99 -11.70 28.16 -12.07
N SER A 100 -11.17 27.16 -11.35
CA SER A 100 -11.59 26.74 -10.00
C SER A 100 -10.36 26.29 -9.18
N ALA A 101 -10.52 25.37 -8.21
CA ALA A 101 -9.44 24.83 -7.40
C ALA A 101 -8.30 24.24 -8.25
N PHE A 102 -7.06 24.43 -7.80
CA PHE A 102 -5.88 23.83 -8.41
C PHE A 102 -4.80 23.57 -7.35
N THR A 103 -3.86 22.70 -7.69
CA THR A 103 -2.64 22.51 -6.91
C THR A 103 -1.44 22.47 -7.84
N PHE A 104 -0.37 23.15 -7.50
CA PHE A 104 0.95 22.85 -8.06
C PHE A 104 1.81 22.27 -6.97
N SER A 105 2.58 21.23 -7.29
CA SER A 105 3.68 20.78 -6.46
C SER A 105 4.95 20.64 -7.28
N PHE A 106 6.08 20.92 -6.67
CA PHE A 106 7.37 20.86 -7.33
C PHE A 106 8.47 20.88 -6.28
N TRP A 107 9.64 20.45 -6.70
CA TRP A 107 10.88 20.64 -5.98
C TRP A 107 11.64 21.82 -6.57
N SER A 108 12.26 22.64 -5.72
CA SER A 108 13.12 23.73 -6.21
C SER A 108 14.31 23.99 -5.29
N ALA A 109 15.43 24.40 -5.89
CA ALA A 109 16.64 24.85 -5.20
C ALA A 109 17.18 26.12 -5.86
N PHE A 110 17.54 27.13 -5.08
CA PHE A 110 18.13 28.37 -5.61
C PHE A 110 19.61 28.19 -5.93
N ARG A 111 20.12 28.86 -6.96
CA ARG A 111 21.56 28.79 -7.29
C ARG A 111 22.41 29.51 -6.25
N VAL A 112 21.97 30.69 -5.83
CA VAL A 112 22.60 31.54 -4.83
C VAL A 112 21.61 31.86 -3.73
N ASN A 113 22.10 32.32 -2.58
CA ASN A 113 21.22 32.94 -1.59
C ASN A 113 20.55 34.09 -2.30
N MET A 114 19.20 34.09 -2.31
CA MET A 114 18.46 35.13 -2.99
C MET A 114 19.02 36.48 -2.59
N PRO A 115 19.46 37.31 -3.55
CA PRO A 115 19.83 38.67 -3.24
C PRO A 115 18.62 39.43 -2.73
N ASP A 116 18.86 40.43 -1.90
CA ASP A 116 17.81 41.32 -1.47
C ASP A 116 17.15 41.99 -2.68
N ASN A 117 15.85 42.29 -2.55
CA ASN A 117 15.02 42.89 -3.59
C ASN A 117 14.98 42.11 -4.92
N SER A 118 15.00 40.78 -4.86
CA SER A 118 14.97 39.88 -6.02
C SER A 118 13.68 39.05 -6.10
N ALA A 119 13.25 38.75 -7.32
CA ALA A 119 12.05 37.96 -7.62
C ALA A 119 12.38 36.78 -8.52
N TYR A 120 12.16 35.55 -8.04
CA TYR A 120 12.42 34.31 -8.77
C TYR A 120 11.08 33.60 -9.06
N PRO A 121 10.51 33.76 -10.27
CA PRO A 121 9.26 33.13 -10.66
C PRO A 121 9.42 31.62 -10.85
N VAL A 122 8.41 30.85 -10.43
CA VAL A 122 8.41 29.40 -10.64
C VAL A 122 7.50 29.04 -11.80
N PHE A 123 6.23 29.45 -11.72
CA PHE A 123 5.29 29.30 -12.82
C PHE A 123 4.45 30.56 -13.00
N ASN A 124 4.09 30.86 -14.25
CA ASN A 124 3.31 32.04 -14.61
C ASN A 124 2.42 31.74 -15.82
N LYS A 125 1.16 32.15 -15.71
CA LYS A 125 0.20 32.27 -16.80
C LYS A 125 -0.65 33.53 -16.60
N GLN A 126 0.02 34.66 -16.35
CA GLN A 126 -0.61 35.94 -16.00
C GLN A 126 -0.26 37.01 -17.04
N SER A 127 -1.24 37.83 -17.44
CA SER A 127 -1.13 38.75 -18.59
C SER A 127 -0.34 40.05 -18.36
N GLN A 128 -0.10 40.47 -17.11
CA GLN A 128 0.71 41.64 -16.76
C GLN A 128 1.34 41.46 -15.38
N SER A 129 2.58 41.91 -15.24
CA SER A 129 3.31 41.91 -13.98
C SER A 129 2.91 43.07 -13.08
N GLY A 130 2.25 42.79 -11.95
CA GLY A 130 1.96 43.77 -10.90
C GLY A 130 0.56 44.39 -10.99
N SER A 131 -0.20 44.24 -9.89
CA SER A 131 -1.49 44.86 -9.58
C SER A 131 -2.49 45.00 -10.73
N GLY A 132 -3.21 43.90 -11.04
CA GLY A 132 -4.47 43.96 -11.80
C GLY A 132 -4.65 42.97 -12.94
N THR A 133 -4.33 41.67 -12.79
CA THR A 133 -4.41 40.76 -13.95
C THR A 133 -4.94 39.36 -13.72
N ASP A 134 -5.74 38.97 -14.72
CA ASP A 134 -6.23 37.63 -15.04
C ASP A 134 -5.12 36.58 -14.99
N GLY A 135 -5.46 35.36 -14.61
CA GLY A 135 -4.53 34.22 -14.57
C GLY A 135 -3.95 33.95 -13.19
N TYR A 136 -2.82 33.25 -13.17
CA TYR A 136 -2.15 32.85 -11.94
C TYR A 136 -0.64 32.88 -12.07
N GLU A 137 0.03 33.15 -10.96
CA GLU A 137 1.48 33.01 -10.87
C GLU A 137 1.93 32.63 -9.46
N MET A 138 3.15 32.11 -9.39
CA MET A 138 3.87 31.93 -8.14
C MET A 138 5.34 32.31 -8.30
N LEU A 139 5.86 33.06 -7.33
CA LEU A 139 7.26 33.43 -7.24
C LEU A 139 7.76 33.42 -5.81
N PHE A 140 9.07 33.34 -5.68
CA PHE A 140 9.76 33.74 -4.47
C PHE A 140 10.18 35.20 -4.59
N TYR A 141 9.97 35.97 -3.52
CA TYR A 141 10.37 37.37 -3.47
C TYR A 141 11.13 37.65 -2.18
N ARG A 142 12.35 38.17 -2.30
CA ARG A 142 13.11 38.61 -1.14
C ARG A 142 13.02 40.12 -1.01
N ASN A 143 12.55 40.58 0.14
CA ASN A 143 12.50 42.00 0.48
C ASN A 143 13.70 42.37 1.37
N ASP A 144 14.34 43.49 1.11
CA ASP A 144 15.60 43.94 1.69
C ASP A 144 15.52 44.32 3.19
N MET A 145 14.32 44.44 3.77
CA MET A 145 14.13 45.07 5.08
C MET A 145 13.91 44.14 6.28
N ALA A 146 13.70 42.82 6.10
CA ALA A 146 13.20 41.99 7.21
C ALA A 146 13.88 40.61 7.36
N GLY A 147 14.92 40.31 6.57
CA GLY A 147 15.58 39.00 6.64
C GLY A 147 14.63 37.84 6.32
N VAL A 148 13.57 38.09 5.55
CA VAL A 148 12.55 37.11 5.16
C VAL A 148 12.43 37.00 3.64
N THR A 149 12.05 35.82 3.18
CA THR A 149 11.65 35.54 1.80
C THR A 149 10.17 35.21 1.78
N TYR A 150 9.45 35.82 0.86
CA TYR A 150 8.04 35.54 0.63
C TYR A 150 7.91 34.46 -0.44
N VAL A 151 7.13 33.43 -0.13
CA VAL A 151 6.56 32.54 -1.15
C VAL A 151 5.19 33.09 -1.44
N ARG A 152 5.01 33.70 -2.61
CA ARG A 152 3.81 34.46 -2.90
C ARG A 152 3.35 34.28 -4.33
N GLY A 153 2.11 34.61 -4.58
CA GLY A 153 1.54 34.59 -5.92
C GLY A 153 0.39 35.56 -6.05
N TYR A 154 -0.10 35.62 -7.28
CA TYR A 154 -1.26 36.42 -7.64
C TYR A 154 -2.29 35.52 -8.32
N LEU A 155 -3.56 35.74 -8.00
CA LEU A 155 -4.70 35.12 -8.65
C LEU A 155 -5.61 36.21 -9.18
N GLY A 156 -5.84 36.23 -10.48
CA GLY A 156 -6.72 37.17 -11.17
C GLY A 156 -8.15 36.68 -11.28
N THR A 157 -9.09 37.62 -11.28
CA THR A 157 -10.50 37.37 -11.60
C THR A 157 -10.91 38.10 -12.85
N SER A 158 -11.93 37.59 -13.53
CA SER A 158 -12.47 38.16 -14.77
C SER A 158 -13.12 39.53 -14.60
N SER A 159 -13.18 40.04 -13.37
CA SER A 159 -13.66 41.36 -13.00
C SER A 159 -12.53 42.38 -12.84
N GLY A 160 -11.30 42.04 -13.21
CA GLY A 160 -10.12 42.90 -13.09
C GLY A 160 -9.60 43.03 -11.65
N ASN A 161 -10.11 42.21 -10.72
CA ASN A 161 -9.62 42.12 -9.36
C ASN A 161 -8.54 41.04 -9.26
N TYR A 162 -7.74 41.11 -8.20
CA TYR A 162 -6.76 40.07 -7.91
C TYR A 162 -6.63 39.85 -6.41
N VAL A 163 -6.12 38.68 -6.05
CA VAL A 163 -5.63 38.40 -4.70
C VAL A 163 -4.14 38.20 -4.72
N GLN A 164 -3.46 38.89 -3.82
CA GLN A 164 -2.08 38.59 -3.46
C GLN A 164 -2.09 37.74 -2.19
N PHE A 165 -1.52 36.55 -2.30
CA PHE A 165 -1.36 35.61 -1.18
C PHE A 165 0.12 35.31 -0.96
N GLY A 166 0.48 34.96 0.25
CA GLY A 166 1.82 34.41 0.48
C GLY A 166 2.05 33.91 1.88
N ALA A 167 3.23 33.34 2.06
CA ALA A 167 3.78 32.94 3.34
C ALA A 167 5.16 33.55 3.51
N THR A 168 5.48 33.93 4.74
CA THR A 168 6.79 34.49 5.10
C THR A 168 7.68 33.38 5.64
N ILE A 169 8.91 33.29 5.16
CA ILE A 169 9.92 32.33 5.61
C ILE A 169 11.18 33.10 5.96
N SER A 170 11.88 32.72 7.03
CA SER A 170 13.18 33.33 7.32
C SER A 170 14.16 33.08 6.17
N THR A 171 14.93 34.08 5.78
CA THR A 171 15.96 33.93 4.72
C THR A 171 16.99 32.87 5.09
N SER A 172 17.24 32.67 6.38
CA SER A 172 18.08 31.59 6.88
C SER A 172 17.54 30.19 6.57
N ASP A 173 16.23 30.05 6.32
CA ASP A 173 15.57 28.75 6.08
C ASP A 173 15.54 28.36 4.60
N LEU A 174 16.10 29.20 3.72
CA LEU A 174 16.24 28.99 2.28
C LEU A 174 17.71 29.16 1.90
N VAL A 175 18.45 28.06 1.98
CA VAL A 175 19.88 28.05 1.69
C VAL A 175 20.10 27.74 0.21
N ALA A 176 21.05 28.46 -0.41
CA ALA A 176 21.49 28.17 -1.78
C ALA A 176 21.79 26.68 -1.99
N GLY A 177 21.39 26.15 -3.13
CA GLY A 177 21.58 24.77 -3.55
C GLY A 177 20.68 23.75 -2.86
N THR A 178 19.83 24.15 -1.90
CA THR A 178 18.99 23.21 -1.14
C THR A 178 17.61 23.04 -1.77
N PHE A 179 17.20 21.78 -2.00
CA PHE A 179 15.87 21.43 -2.50
C PHE A 179 14.81 21.50 -1.41
N TYR A 180 13.73 22.22 -1.69
CA TYR A 180 12.52 22.26 -0.88
C TYR A 180 11.32 21.81 -1.72
N PHE A 181 10.40 21.06 -1.11
CA PHE A 181 9.16 20.66 -1.76
C PHE A 181 8.10 21.70 -1.48
N TRP A 182 7.54 22.25 -2.54
CA TRP A 182 6.50 23.25 -2.44
C TRP A 182 5.20 22.67 -2.91
N THR A 183 4.13 23.04 -2.23
CA THR A 183 2.79 22.77 -2.73
C THR A 183 1.91 23.97 -2.51
N ILE A 184 1.28 24.43 -3.57
CA ILE A 184 0.42 25.60 -3.55
C ILE A 184 -0.95 25.10 -3.93
N VAL A 185 -1.89 25.26 -3.01
CA VAL A 185 -3.25 24.80 -3.13
C VAL A 185 -4.16 26.01 -3.16
N PHE A 186 -4.92 26.14 -4.23
CA PHE A 186 -6.11 26.98 -4.28
C PHE A 186 -7.35 26.11 -4.14
N ASP A 187 -8.23 26.49 -3.22
CA ASP A 187 -9.50 25.82 -2.94
C ASP A 187 -10.62 26.88 -2.90
N ASN A 188 -11.30 27.06 -4.03
CA ASN A 188 -12.38 28.03 -4.18
C ASN A 188 -13.68 27.63 -3.46
N SER A 189 -13.73 26.46 -2.81
CA SER A 189 -14.84 26.09 -1.91
C SER A 189 -14.74 26.73 -0.53
N LEU A 190 -13.53 27.18 -0.16
CA LEU A 190 -13.28 27.87 1.08
C LEU A 190 -13.49 29.38 0.89
N SER A 191 -13.34 30.15 1.96
CA SER A 191 -13.49 31.62 1.94
C SER A 191 -12.32 32.29 2.63
N GLY A 192 -12.02 33.52 2.20
CA GLY A 192 -10.97 34.34 2.80
C GLY A 192 -9.63 33.61 2.82
N SER A 193 -8.89 33.72 3.93
CA SER A 193 -7.50 33.27 3.92
C SER A 193 -7.29 31.76 3.70
N ALA A 194 -8.32 30.96 3.99
CA ALA A 194 -8.29 29.51 3.88
C ALA A 194 -8.28 28.99 2.43
N GLN A 195 -8.67 29.81 1.45
CA GLN A 195 -8.67 29.41 0.04
C GLN A 195 -7.26 29.14 -0.51
N MET A 196 -6.22 29.74 0.09
CA MET A 196 -4.84 29.54 -0.32
C MET A 196 -4.03 28.88 0.78
N LYS A 197 -3.41 27.75 0.45
CA LYS A 197 -2.49 27.04 1.33
C LYS A 197 -1.17 26.86 0.62
N ILE A 198 -0.10 27.22 1.32
CA ILE A 198 1.26 26.97 0.87
C ILE A 198 1.84 25.96 1.83
N TYR A 199 2.38 24.89 1.28
CA TYR A 199 3.11 23.88 2.01
C TYR A 199 4.58 23.99 1.63
N LYS A 200 5.43 23.99 2.66
CA LYS A 200 6.86 23.72 2.53
C LYS A 200 7.09 22.35 3.14
N ASN A 201 7.69 21.45 2.37
CA ASN A 201 8.10 20.13 2.84
C ASN A 201 6.93 19.35 3.50
N GLY A 202 5.76 19.33 2.84
CA GLY A 202 4.56 18.64 3.34
C GLY A 202 3.84 19.33 4.49
N THR A 203 4.40 20.40 5.07
CA THR A 203 3.83 21.14 6.20
C THR A 203 3.24 22.45 5.74
N GLN A 204 2.00 22.72 6.13
CA GLN A 204 1.33 23.98 5.80
C GLN A 204 2.01 25.15 6.52
N LEU A 205 2.35 26.20 5.79
CA LEU A 205 2.79 27.48 6.35
C LEU A 205 1.59 28.34 6.72
N THR A 206 1.80 29.28 7.64
CA THR A 206 0.84 30.37 7.86
C THR A 206 0.77 31.21 6.60
N THR A 207 -0.40 31.21 5.96
CA THR A 207 -0.67 31.98 4.74
C THR A 207 -1.42 33.26 5.07
N ASP A 208 -0.82 34.38 4.69
CA ASP A 208 -1.39 35.71 4.83
C ASP A 208 -2.01 36.16 3.50
N TRP A 209 -3.08 36.94 3.62
CA TRP A 209 -3.80 37.55 2.51
C TRP A 209 -3.54 39.04 2.53
N TRP A 210 -2.60 39.50 1.69
CA TRP A 210 -2.09 40.86 1.77
C TRP A 210 -2.90 41.88 0.96
N SER A 211 -3.55 41.47 -0.13
CA SER A 211 -4.54 42.33 -0.81
C SER A 211 -5.70 41.51 -1.37
N VAL A 212 -6.92 41.99 -1.12
CA VAL A 212 -8.16 41.38 -1.59
C VAL A 212 -9.07 42.48 -2.09
N THR A 213 -9.34 42.48 -3.39
CA THR A 213 -10.38 43.34 -3.97
C THR A 213 -11.61 42.46 -4.29
N GLY A 214 -12.20 41.82 -3.26
CA GLY A 214 -13.42 40.98 -3.38
C GLY A 214 -13.26 39.47 -3.12
N THR A 215 -14.34 38.69 -3.26
CA THR A 215 -14.33 37.23 -3.06
C THR A 215 -13.87 36.50 -4.32
N LEU A 216 -12.83 35.66 -4.22
CA LEU A 216 -12.41 34.77 -5.30
C LEU A 216 -13.35 33.57 -5.42
N THR A 217 -14.30 33.63 -6.36
CA THR A 217 -15.20 32.50 -6.67
C THR A 217 -14.75 31.74 -7.91
N THR A 218 -14.23 32.46 -8.90
CA THR A 218 -13.70 31.93 -10.17
C THR A 218 -12.40 32.63 -10.54
N LEU A 219 -11.46 31.87 -11.09
CA LEU A 219 -10.22 32.40 -11.64
C LEU A 219 -10.45 32.81 -13.09
N ALA A 220 -9.86 33.93 -13.50
CA ALA A 220 -9.78 34.27 -14.91
C ALA A 220 -8.66 33.50 -15.58
N ASN A 221 -8.92 33.07 -16.81
CA ASN A 221 -7.89 32.56 -17.70
C ASN A 221 -7.31 33.70 -18.53
N THR A 222 -6.13 33.46 -19.08
CA THR A 222 -5.42 34.41 -19.94
C THR A 222 -5.06 33.74 -21.25
N SER A 223 -4.96 34.53 -22.32
CA SER A 223 -4.38 34.09 -23.58
C SER A 223 -2.85 34.11 -23.59
N VAL A 224 -2.21 34.25 -22.42
CA VAL A 224 -0.74 34.20 -22.33
C VAL A 224 -0.26 32.77 -22.14
N ASP A 225 0.94 32.51 -22.66
CA ASP A 225 1.61 31.22 -22.57
C ASP A 225 1.86 30.82 -21.11
N PHE A 226 1.79 29.52 -20.85
CA PHE A 226 2.21 28.98 -19.56
C PHE A 226 3.74 28.86 -19.56
N ASN A 227 4.37 29.40 -18.52
CA ASN A 227 5.80 29.43 -18.38
C ASN A 227 6.22 28.83 -17.04
N ILE A 228 7.33 28.10 -17.06
CA ILE A 228 8.11 27.72 -15.88
C ILE A 228 9.44 28.46 -15.95
N GLY A 229 9.78 29.11 -14.84
CA GLY A 229 11.03 29.85 -14.66
C GLY A 229 11.07 31.26 -15.26
N LEU A 230 9.95 31.77 -15.78
CA LEU A 230 9.82 33.11 -16.34
C LEU A 230 8.59 33.83 -15.79
N ARG A 231 8.71 35.16 -15.60
CA ARG A 231 7.62 36.09 -15.34
C ARG A 231 7.75 37.36 -16.17
N GLY A 232 6.61 37.88 -16.63
CA GLY A 232 6.53 39.15 -17.36
C GLY A 232 7.16 39.07 -18.75
N ALA A 233 7.53 40.22 -19.31
CA ALA A 233 8.12 40.35 -20.65
C ALA A 233 9.62 39.96 -20.69
N GLU A 234 9.97 38.77 -20.19
CA GLU A 234 11.35 38.24 -20.22
C GLU A 234 12.37 39.04 -19.40
N THR A 235 11.93 39.63 -18.29
CA THR A 235 12.77 40.46 -17.41
C THR A 235 13.02 39.85 -16.03
N SER A 236 12.33 38.77 -15.66
CA SER A 236 12.46 38.11 -14.37
C SER A 236 12.47 36.60 -14.56
N PHE A 237 13.55 35.96 -14.10
CA PHE A 237 13.81 34.54 -14.31
C PHE A 237 14.09 33.83 -13.00
N PHE A 238 13.74 32.55 -12.93
CA PHE A 238 14.21 31.68 -11.86
C PHE A 238 15.72 31.54 -11.96
N ASP A 239 16.39 31.53 -10.81
CA ASP A 239 17.83 31.25 -10.75
C ASP A 239 18.09 30.07 -9.82
N GLY A 240 18.17 28.88 -10.41
CA GLY A 240 18.19 27.64 -9.65
C GLY A 240 17.73 26.42 -10.45
N THR A 241 17.42 25.34 -9.75
CA THR A 241 16.92 24.08 -10.33
C THR A 241 15.46 23.85 -9.90
N ILE A 242 14.60 23.41 -10.81
CA ILE A 242 13.23 22.96 -10.52
C ILE A 242 13.08 21.51 -10.99
N ASP A 243 12.32 20.71 -10.26
CA ASP A 243 12.15 19.30 -10.53
C ASP A 243 10.77 18.73 -10.12
N GLU A 244 10.37 17.59 -10.71
CA GLU A 244 9.16 16.80 -10.42
C GLU A 244 7.90 17.67 -10.26
N ILE A 245 7.62 18.47 -11.30
CA ILE A 245 6.54 19.45 -11.28
C ILE A 245 5.23 18.75 -11.62
N GLY A 246 4.32 18.72 -10.66
CA GLY A 246 2.95 18.29 -10.87
C GLY A 246 1.98 19.48 -10.87
N ALA A 247 1.05 19.46 -11.81
CA ALA A 247 -0.09 20.37 -11.85
C ALA A 247 -1.38 19.55 -11.67
N TRP A 248 -2.24 19.97 -10.74
CA TRP A 248 -3.54 19.37 -10.49
C TRP A 248 -4.65 20.40 -10.64
N ASN A 249 -5.77 20.02 -11.24
CA ASN A 249 -6.98 20.85 -11.34
C ASN A 249 -7.93 20.70 -10.13
N ARG A 250 -7.35 20.47 -8.95
CA ARG A 250 -8.06 20.35 -7.68
C ARG A 250 -7.16 20.72 -6.51
N ALA A 251 -7.78 20.89 -5.35
CA ALA A 251 -7.05 20.96 -4.10
C ALA A 251 -6.56 19.57 -3.67
N LEU A 252 -5.26 19.42 -3.43
CA LEU A 252 -4.71 18.25 -2.75
C LEU A 252 -4.96 18.35 -1.24
N THR A 253 -5.28 17.21 -0.63
CA THR A 253 -5.41 17.09 0.82
C THR A 253 -4.03 17.08 1.48
N SER A 254 -3.95 17.43 2.77
CA SER A 254 -2.70 17.35 3.52
C SER A 254 -2.09 15.93 3.50
N THR A 255 -2.91 14.87 3.53
CA THR A 255 -2.46 13.47 3.41
C THR A 255 -1.80 13.20 2.05
N GLU A 256 -2.41 13.67 0.97
CA GLU A 256 -1.85 13.54 -0.38
C GLU A 256 -0.56 14.33 -0.52
N ILE A 257 -0.53 15.57 -0.05
CA ILE A 257 0.66 16.40 -0.09
C ILE A 257 1.78 15.75 0.72
N THR A 258 1.46 15.19 1.88
CA THR A 258 2.41 14.40 2.68
C THR A 258 2.88 13.15 1.92
N SER A 259 2.00 12.53 1.13
CA SER A 259 2.31 11.37 0.30
C SER A 259 3.21 11.71 -0.88
N LEU A 260 3.01 12.84 -1.57
CA LEU A 260 3.90 13.35 -2.63
C LEU A 260 5.24 13.78 -2.09
N TYR A 261 5.21 14.50 -0.96
CA TYR A 261 6.43 14.85 -0.24
C TYR A 261 7.19 13.58 0.12
N ASN A 262 6.47 12.51 0.49
CA ASN A 262 7.00 11.20 0.84
C ASN A 262 8.16 11.32 1.84
N SER A 263 7.94 12.13 2.88
CA SER A 263 8.95 12.47 3.89
C SER A 263 10.24 13.08 3.32
N GLY A 264 10.12 13.78 2.19
CA GLY A 264 11.20 14.49 1.52
C GLY A 264 11.90 13.69 0.44
N ASN A 265 11.53 12.43 0.20
CA ASN A 265 12.07 11.65 -0.93
C ASN A 265 11.44 12.05 -2.26
N GLY A 266 10.27 12.69 -2.21
CA GLY A 266 9.40 12.75 -3.36
C GLY A 266 8.79 11.38 -3.64
N PHE A 267 7.63 11.39 -4.25
CA PHE A 267 7.01 10.21 -4.79
C PHE A 267 7.08 10.36 -6.29
N SER A 268 7.93 9.59 -6.97
CA SER A 268 8.10 9.81 -8.40
C SER A 268 6.91 9.27 -9.18
N TYR A 269 6.53 9.99 -10.23
CA TYR A 269 5.53 9.52 -11.17
C TYR A 269 5.98 8.20 -11.83
N PRO A 270 5.12 7.17 -11.90
CA PRO A 270 3.65 7.27 -11.88
C PRO A 270 2.97 7.18 -10.49
N PHE A 271 3.73 7.20 -9.40
CA PHE A 271 3.33 6.95 -8.00
C PHE A 271 2.86 5.49 -7.74
N VAL A 272 3.57 4.73 -6.87
CA VAL A 272 3.48 3.25 -6.68
C VAL A 272 3.27 2.80 -5.21
N SER A 273 2.41 1.79 -4.93
CA SER A 273 1.87 1.38 -3.62
C SER A 273 2.22 -0.06 -3.15
N ALA A 274 1.71 -0.48 -1.98
CA ALA A 274 1.88 -1.84 -1.43
C ALA A 274 1.29 -2.91 -2.37
N ALA A 275 1.84 -4.13 -2.30
CA ALA A 275 1.30 -5.24 -3.07
C ALA A 275 -0.16 -5.48 -2.69
N THR A 276 -0.92 -6.16 -3.54
CA THR A 276 -2.30 -6.55 -3.21
C THR A 276 -2.40 -8.05 -3.25
N VAL A 277 -2.96 -8.65 -2.19
CA VAL A 277 -2.81 -10.08 -1.90
C VAL A 277 -4.15 -10.67 -1.46
N THR A 278 -4.43 -11.91 -1.85
CA THR A 278 -5.60 -12.66 -1.40
C THR A 278 -5.23 -14.07 -0.96
N THR A 279 -5.98 -14.59 0.02
CA THR A 279 -5.83 -15.94 0.54
C THR A 279 -7.02 -16.78 0.12
N GLN A 280 -6.77 -17.93 -0.49
CA GLN A 280 -7.78 -18.88 -0.93
C GLN A 280 -7.95 -20.01 0.10
N ALA A 281 -9.04 -20.78 -0.01
CA ALA A 281 -9.30 -21.91 0.87
C ALA A 281 -8.13 -22.92 0.86
N VAL A 282 -7.80 -23.44 2.03
CA VAL A 282 -6.78 -24.48 2.19
C VAL A 282 -7.30 -25.80 1.61
N SER A 283 -6.43 -26.57 0.95
CA SER A 283 -6.75 -27.87 0.35
C SER A 283 -5.82 -28.98 0.84
N SER A 284 -6.09 -30.24 0.44
CA SER A 284 -5.27 -31.41 0.79
C SER A 284 -4.93 -31.49 2.28
N ILE A 285 -5.95 -31.31 3.12
CA ILE A 285 -5.80 -31.20 4.57
C ILE A 285 -5.61 -32.60 5.16
N ALA A 286 -4.45 -32.82 5.77
CA ALA A 286 -4.09 -34.00 6.53
C ALA A 286 -3.86 -33.63 8.01
N ALA A 287 -3.58 -34.63 8.84
CA ALA A 287 -3.39 -34.44 10.28
C ALA A 287 -2.23 -33.49 10.63
N ALA A 288 -1.15 -33.50 9.83
CA ALA A 288 0.07 -32.72 10.07
C ALA A 288 0.49 -31.81 8.91
N THR A 289 -0.24 -31.86 7.78
CA THR A 289 0.06 -31.10 6.57
C THR A 289 -1.21 -30.54 5.93
N ALA A 290 -1.06 -29.49 5.14
CA ALA A 290 -2.12 -28.95 4.30
C ALA A 290 -1.51 -28.16 3.13
N THR A 291 -2.29 -27.78 2.13
CA THR A 291 -1.84 -26.90 1.04
C THR A 291 -2.45 -25.51 1.20
N GLY A 292 -1.60 -24.52 1.45
CA GLY A 292 -1.97 -23.11 1.48
C GLY A 292 -2.04 -22.54 0.07
N ASN A 293 -3.13 -21.83 -0.24
CA ASN A 293 -3.39 -21.29 -1.57
C ASN A 293 -3.46 -19.76 -1.48
N GLY A 294 -2.66 -19.06 -2.29
CA GLY A 294 -2.57 -17.59 -2.29
C GLY A 294 -2.51 -17.02 -3.70
N ASN A 295 -2.75 -15.72 -3.81
CA ASN A 295 -2.60 -14.99 -5.06
C ASN A 295 -2.14 -13.56 -4.78
N ILE A 296 -1.13 -13.08 -5.51
CA ILE A 296 -0.73 -11.67 -5.51
C ILE A 296 -1.37 -11.02 -6.74
N THR A 297 -2.37 -10.18 -6.50
CA THR A 297 -3.15 -9.55 -7.56
C THR A 297 -2.50 -8.29 -8.12
N ALA A 298 -1.62 -7.60 -7.36
CA ALA A 298 -0.83 -6.48 -7.85
C ALA A 298 0.49 -6.34 -7.07
N ASP A 299 1.51 -5.82 -7.74
CA ASP A 299 2.80 -5.47 -7.14
C ASP A 299 2.87 -4.00 -6.75
N GLY A 300 1.76 -3.26 -6.88
CA GLY A 300 1.68 -1.84 -6.60
C GLY A 300 2.64 -0.98 -7.40
N GLY A 301 3.15 -1.44 -8.54
CA GLY A 301 4.17 -0.73 -9.33
C GLY A 301 5.60 -0.92 -8.80
N ALA A 302 5.80 -1.92 -7.93
CA ALA A 302 7.07 -2.30 -7.35
C ALA A 302 7.25 -3.82 -7.34
N THR A 303 8.42 -4.31 -7.75
CA THR A 303 8.69 -5.75 -7.84
C THR A 303 8.41 -6.51 -6.54
N ILE A 304 7.74 -7.67 -6.65
CA ILE A 304 7.50 -8.62 -5.54
C ILE A 304 8.79 -9.40 -5.23
N THR A 305 9.21 -9.44 -3.96
CA THR A 305 10.44 -10.13 -3.51
C THR A 305 10.19 -11.43 -2.77
N GLU A 306 9.05 -11.55 -2.08
CA GLU A 306 8.65 -12.80 -1.41
C GLU A 306 7.13 -12.92 -1.48
N ARG A 307 6.67 -14.16 -1.63
CA ARG A 307 5.25 -14.48 -1.53
C ARG A 307 5.06 -15.82 -0.85
N GLY A 308 3.97 -15.97 -0.14
CA GLY A 308 3.73 -17.21 0.58
C GLY A 308 2.46 -17.18 1.40
N VAL A 309 2.37 -18.15 2.30
CA VAL A 309 1.27 -18.26 3.27
C VAL A 309 1.84 -18.34 4.67
N CYS A 310 1.21 -17.67 5.62
CA CYS A 310 1.45 -17.79 7.05
C CYS A 310 0.21 -18.32 7.78
N TRP A 311 0.40 -19.01 8.90
CA TRP A 311 -0.67 -19.64 9.67
C TRP A 311 -0.38 -19.73 11.16
N ASN A 312 -1.45 -19.83 11.96
CA ASN A 312 -1.40 -19.99 13.41
C ASN A 312 -2.71 -20.60 13.95
N THR A 313 -2.73 -21.07 15.20
CA THR A 313 -3.97 -21.48 15.90
C THR A 313 -4.70 -20.30 16.55
N SER A 314 -4.07 -19.12 16.56
CA SER A 314 -4.68 -17.84 16.92
C SER A 314 -4.97 -17.02 15.67
N ALA A 315 -6.01 -16.18 15.73
CA ALA A 315 -6.38 -15.31 14.63
C ALA A 315 -5.27 -14.30 14.28
N THR A 316 -5.40 -13.73 13.08
CA THR A 316 -4.53 -12.76 12.41
C THR A 316 -3.08 -13.22 12.29
N PRO A 317 -2.80 -14.39 11.66
CA PRO A 317 -1.43 -14.85 11.49
C PRO A 317 -0.65 -13.85 10.65
N THR A 318 0.61 -13.65 11.00
CA THR A 318 1.55 -12.81 10.26
C THR A 318 2.72 -13.66 9.79
N THR A 319 3.62 -13.10 8.99
CA THR A 319 4.84 -13.80 8.55
C THR A 319 5.79 -14.19 9.69
N ALA A 320 5.50 -13.80 10.94
CA ALA A 320 6.23 -14.22 12.14
C ALA A 320 5.72 -15.53 12.77
N ASN A 321 4.52 -15.96 12.38
CA ASN A 321 4.04 -17.29 12.73
C ASN A 321 4.63 -18.33 11.78
N SER A 322 4.09 -19.54 11.81
CA SER A 322 4.46 -20.55 10.82
C SER A 322 4.20 -20.03 9.42
N LYS A 323 5.14 -20.19 8.50
CA LYS A 323 5.01 -19.74 7.11
C LYS A 323 5.68 -20.69 6.12
N ALA A 324 5.25 -20.61 4.87
CA ALA A 324 5.85 -21.27 3.72
C ALA A 324 5.92 -20.29 2.55
N ILE A 325 7.01 -20.34 1.80
CA ILE A 325 7.34 -19.42 0.71
C ILE A 325 7.07 -20.11 -0.63
N SER A 326 6.59 -19.36 -1.62
CA SER A 326 6.51 -19.76 -3.02
C SER A 326 7.39 -18.85 -3.88
N ALA A 327 7.98 -19.40 -4.95
CA ALA A 327 8.71 -18.60 -5.92
C ALA A 327 7.76 -17.84 -6.87
N GLY A 328 8.28 -16.80 -7.52
CA GLY A 328 7.57 -15.98 -8.52
C GLY A 328 7.17 -14.59 -8.02
N THR A 329 6.60 -13.78 -8.92
CA THR A 329 6.18 -12.40 -8.64
C THR A 329 4.67 -12.33 -8.38
N THR A 330 3.90 -11.76 -9.29
CA THR A 330 2.43 -11.72 -9.21
C THR A 330 1.81 -13.06 -9.64
N GLY A 331 0.51 -13.23 -9.38
CA GLY A 331 -0.25 -14.41 -9.75
C GLY A 331 -0.44 -15.45 -8.65
N ALA A 332 -1.15 -16.52 -9.00
CA ALA A 332 -1.55 -17.57 -8.07
C ALA A 332 -0.35 -18.43 -7.69
N PHE A 333 -0.37 -18.91 -6.44
CA PHE A 333 0.66 -19.79 -5.92
C PHE A 333 0.08 -20.73 -4.86
N THR A 334 0.73 -21.88 -4.72
CA THR A 334 0.44 -22.84 -3.67
C THR A 334 1.72 -23.12 -2.87
N VAL A 335 1.55 -23.45 -1.59
CA VAL A 335 2.64 -23.83 -0.70
C VAL A 335 2.23 -24.97 0.21
N SER A 336 3.16 -25.89 0.48
CA SER A 336 2.94 -26.95 1.47
C SER A 336 3.09 -26.38 2.88
N MET A 337 2.05 -26.57 3.70
CA MET A 337 2.03 -26.28 5.12
C MET A 337 2.35 -27.57 5.89
N THR A 338 3.32 -27.54 6.79
CA THR A 338 3.78 -28.73 7.55
C THR A 338 3.85 -28.44 9.04
N GLY A 339 3.96 -29.49 9.86
CA GLY A 339 4.08 -29.34 11.32
C GLY A 339 2.78 -28.92 12.00
N LEU A 340 1.64 -29.26 11.39
CA LEU A 340 0.33 -29.00 11.97
C LEU A 340 0.02 -30.02 13.09
N THR A 341 -0.77 -29.59 14.07
CA THR A 341 -1.30 -30.47 15.11
C THR A 341 -2.64 -31.05 14.66
N ALA A 342 -2.86 -32.35 14.86
CA ALA A 342 -4.11 -33.01 14.52
C ALA A 342 -5.28 -32.51 15.39
N GLY A 343 -6.48 -32.40 14.82
CA GLY A 343 -7.68 -31.93 15.51
C GLY A 343 -7.67 -30.45 15.91
N ALA A 344 -6.81 -29.63 15.31
CA ALA A 344 -6.67 -28.22 15.63
C ALA A 344 -7.25 -27.31 14.54
N LEU A 345 -7.83 -26.18 14.96
CA LEU A 345 -8.26 -25.09 14.07
C LEU A 345 -7.07 -24.18 13.77
N TYR A 346 -6.87 -23.88 12.49
CA TYR A 346 -5.85 -22.95 12.00
C TYR A 346 -6.48 -21.76 11.28
N TYR A 347 -5.82 -20.61 11.44
CA TYR A 347 -6.04 -19.38 10.70
C TYR A 347 -4.88 -19.20 9.73
N VAL A 348 -5.16 -18.73 8.52
CA VAL A 348 -4.20 -18.69 7.41
C VAL A 348 -4.33 -17.39 6.62
N ARG A 349 -3.21 -16.77 6.26
CA ARG A 349 -3.14 -15.60 5.37
C ARG A 349 -2.02 -15.77 4.35
N ALA A 350 -2.34 -15.58 3.08
CA ALA A 350 -1.36 -15.32 2.06
C ALA A 350 -0.70 -13.96 2.30
N TYR A 351 0.54 -13.82 1.89
CA TYR A 351 1.25 -12.55 1.95
C TYR A 351 2.11 -12.35 0.69
N ALA A 352 2.35 -11.08 0.39
CA ALA A 352 3.31 -10.62 -0.58
C ALA A 352 4.16 -9.55 0.06
N ILE A 353 5.39 -9.48 -0.40
CA ILE A 353 6.32 -8.43 -0.04
C ILE A 353 6.72 -7.77 -1.35
N ASN A 354 6.40 -6.48 -1.50
CA ASN A 354 6.96 -5.62 -2.55
C ASN A 354 7.76 -4.48 -1.91
N SER A 355 8.28 -3.55 -2.71
CA SER A 355 9.05 -2.42 -2.15
C SER A 355 8.24 -1.53 -1.21
N VAL A 356 6.90 -1.52 -1.28
CA VAL A 356 6.07 -0.65 -0.43
C VAL A 356 5.62 -1.34 0.86
N GLY A 357 5.55 -2.68 0.93
CA GLY A 357 5.37 -3.37 2.20
C GLY A 357 4.89 -4.81 2.13
N ILE A 358 4.63 -5.37 3.32
CA ILE A 358 4.00 -6.68 3.45
C ILE A 358 2.49 -6.48 3.37
N SER A 359 1.92 -7.02 2.30
CA SER A 359 0.49 -7.05 2.13
C SER A 359 0.00 -8.44 2.44
N TYR A 360 -0.97 -8.48 3.33
CA TYR A 360 -1.59 -9.73 3.73
C TYR A 360 -2.96 -9.84 3.08
N GLY A 361 -3.27 -11.03 2.58
CA GLY A 361 -4.61 -11.39 2.17
C GLY A 361 -5.58 -11.46 3.35
N ASN A 362 -6.84 -11.71 3.02
CA ASN A 362 -7.87 -12.04 3.99
C ASN A 362 -7.47 -13.28 4.80
N GLN A 363 -8.02 -13.40 6.00
CA GLN A 363 -7.85 -14.62 6.78
C GLN A 363 -8.83 -15.69 6.30
N VAL A 364 -8.34 -16.93 6.13
CA VAL A 364 -9.18 -18.14 6.01
C VAL A 364 -8.90 -19.07 7.17
N THR A 365 -9.79 -20.04 7.38
CA THR A 365 -9.62 -21.06 8.43
C THR A 365 -9.82 -22.45 7.88
N PHE A 366 -9.19 -23.42 8.53
CA PHE A 366 -9.43 -24.85 8.31
C PHE A 366 -9.12 -25.62 9.60
N SER A 367 -9.65 -26.83 9.73
CA SER A 367 -9.32 -27.73 10.84
C SER A 367 -8.63 -28.98 10.31
N THR A 368 -7.57 -29.41 10.97
CA THR A 368 -6.96 -30.71 10.69
C THR A 368 -7.85 -31.84 11.20
N PRO A 369 -7.91 -33.00 10.53
CA PRO A 369 -8.64 -34.16 11.02
C PRO A 369 -8.20 -34.55 12.44
N ALA A 370 -9.17 -34.74 13.33
CA ALA A 370 -8.90 -35.26 14.67
C ALA A 370 -8.59 -36.77 14.59
N PRO A 371 -7.65 -37.27 15.44
CA PRO A 371 -7.42 -38.70 15.55
C PRO A 371 -8.72 -39.44 15.87
N ALA A 372 -8.91 -40.63 15.31
CA ALA A 372 -10.01 -41.50 15.70
C ALA A 372 -9.58 -42.31 16.92
N ASN A 373 -10.26 -42.10 18.05
CA ASN A 373 -9.98 -42.84 19.26
C ASN A 373 -10.70 -44.20 19.26
N VAL A 374 -9.94 -45.28 19.26
CA VAL A 374 -10.41 -46.65 19.49
C VAL A 374 -10.32 -46.94 20.98
N ASP A 375 -11.46 -46.79 21.66
CA ASP A 375 -11.58 -47.00 23.10
C ASP A 375 -12.07 -48.42 23.43
N TRP A 376 -11.13 -49.32 23.72
CA TRP A 376 -11.42 -50.74 23.94
C TRP A 376 -12.33 -51.06 25.14
N ASN A 377 -12.65 -50.08 26.00
CA ASN A 377 -13.71 -50.27 27.00
C ASN A 377 -15.12 -50.32 26.39
N LYS A 378 -15.32 -49.72 25.21
CA LYS A 378 -16.63 -49.71 24.54
C LYS A 378 -16.98 -51.06 23.94
N SER A 379 -15.99 -51.76 23.39
CA SER A 379 -16.12 -53.08 22.79
C SER A 379 -14.73 -53.60 22.41
N ASN A 380 -14.54 -54.91 22.47
CA ASN A 380 -13.34 -55.57 21.93
C ASN A 380 -13.32 -55.62 20.39
N VAL A 381 -14.47 -55.35 19.75
CA VAL A 381 -14.60 -55.19 18.30
C VAL A 381 -15.10 -53.78 18.01
N GLN A 382 -14.30 -52.99 17.29
CA GLN A 382 -14.69 -51.64 16.89
C GLN A 382 -14.69 -51.49 15.39
N GLU A 383 -15.57 -50.62 14.92
CA GLU A 383 -15.70 -50.28 13.53
C GLU A 383 -15.47 -48.77 13.34
N ILE A 384 -14.63 -48.41 12.38
CA ILE A 384 -14.39 -47.02 11.99
C ILE A 384 -14.55 -46.89 10.48
N THR A 385 -15.46 -46.01 10.07
CA THR A 385 -15.58 -45.57 8.68
C THR A 385 -14.70 -44.35 8.44
N LEU A 386 -13.80 -44.46 7.46
CA LEU A 386 -12.93 -43.39 7.00
C LEU A 386 -13.68 -42.49 6.01
N THR A 387 -13.71 -41.20 6.31
CA THR A 387 -14.25 -40.14 5.44
C THR A 387 -13.20 -39.09 5.06
N THR A 388 -11.99 -39.24 5.60
CA THR A 388 -10.79 -38.45 5.38
C THR A 388 -9.58 -39.29 5.83
N ASP A 389 -8.36 -38.85 5.56
CA ASP A 389 -7.15 -39.44 6.13
C ASP A 389 -7.15 -39.25 7.66
N ARG A 390 -6.86 -40.30 8.44
CA ARG A 390 -6.96 -40.24 9.91
C ARG A 390 -5.80 -40.91 10.63
N ALA A 391 -5.33 -40.27 11.70
CA ALA A 391 -4.53 -40.96 12.71
C ALA A 391 -5.44 -41.75 13.65
N PHE A 392 -5.00 -42.91 14.12
CA PHE A 392 -5.68 -43.64 15.19
C PHE A 392 -4.97 -43.48 16.52
N THR A 393 -5.75 -43.52 17.61
CA THR A 393 -5.24 -43.66 18.98
C THR A 393 -5.96 -44.83 19.62
N PHE A 394 -5.23 -45.70 20.31
CA PHE A 394 -5.81 -46.85 21.02
C PHE A 394 -5.76 -46.57 22.53
N THR A 395 -6.90 -46.63 23.20
CA THR A 395 -6.99 -46.41 24.65
C THR A 395 -7.67 -47.58 25.34
N ASN A 396 -7.37 -47.76 26.63
CA ASN A 396 -8.03 -48.75 27.50
C ASN A 396 -7.87 -50.22 27.08
N GLY A 397 -6.85 -50.54 26.28
CA GLY A 397 -6.49 -51.93 26.03
C GLY A 397 -5.89 -52.56 27.29
N LYS A 398 -6.33 -53.76 27.63
CA LYS A 398 -5.89 -54.52 28.80
C LYS A 398 -4.85 -55.56 28.38
N SER A 399 -3.86 -55.78 29.24
CA SER A 399 -2.88 -56.86 29.02
C SER A 399 -3.59 -58.21 28.89
N GLY A 400 -3.19 -59.00 27.89
CA GLY A 400 -3.84 -60.25 27.48
C GLY A 400 -5.13 -60.07 26.67
N GLY A 401 -5.56 -58.84 26.40
CA GLY A 401 -6.79 -58.54 25.67
C GLY A 401 -6.67 -58.82 24.17
N PHE A 402 -7.73 -59.40 23.58
CA PHE A 402 -7.86 -59.64 22.15
C PHE A 402 -8.83 -58.63 21.53
N TYR A 403 -8.36 -57.92 20.51
CA TYR A 403 -9.07 -56.80 19.91
C TYR A 403 -9.20 -56.96 18.40
N THR A 404 -10.32 -56.52 17.84
CA THR A 404 -10.54 -56.48 16.38
C THR A 404 -10.93 -55.06 15.99
N LEU A 405 -10.20 -54.47 15.04
CA LEU A 405 -10.55 -53.22 14.40
C LEU A 405 -11.01 -53.50 12.97
N ILE A 406 -12.24 -53.09 12.67
CA ILE A 406 -12.84 -53.12 11.34
C ILE A 406 -12.74 -51.69 10.80
N ILE A 407 -12.06 -51.53 9.66
CA ILE A 407 -11.86 -50.23 9.02
C ILE A 407 -12.62 -50.26 7.70
N LYS A 408 -13.49 -49.27 7.49
CA LYS A 408 -14.30 -49.16 6.27
C LYS A 408 -13.93 -47.91 5.50
N GLN A 409 -13.67 -48.01 4.21
CA GLN A 409 -13.67 -46.85 3.31
C GLN A 409 -15.11 -46.35 3.14
N ASN A 410 -15.32 -45.04 2.96
CA ASN A 410 -16.63 -44.54 2.56
C ASN A 410 -16.88 -44.74 1.05
N ALA A 411 -17.98 -44.18 0.55
CA ALA A 411 -18.36 -44.23 -0.86
C ALA A 411 -17.37 -43.51 -1.82
N THR A 412 -16.41 -42.73 -1.30
CA THR A 412 -15.34 -42.10 -2.09
C THR A 412 -14.08 -42.96 -2.13
N GLY A 413 -13.76 -43.62 -1.02
CA GLY A 413 -12.52 -44.40 -0.88
C GLY A 413 -11.27 -43.54 -0.84
N ASN A 414 -10.14 -44.23 -0.94
CA ASN A 414 -8.78 -43.70 -1.01
C ASN A 414 -8.31 -42.94 0.24
N TRP A 415 -8.85 -43.28 1.40
CA TRP A 415 -8.39 -42.75 2.67
C TRP A 415 -7.31 -43.63 3.30
N SER A 416 -6.32 -42.98 3.87
CA SER A 416 -5.18 -43.59 4.56
C SER A 416 -5.30 -43.46 6.08
N VAL A 417 -4.54 -44.30 6.79
CA VAL A 417 -4.46 -44.23 8.25
C VAL A 417 -3.02 -44.09 8.74
N THR A 418 -2.83 -43.27 9.76
CA THR A 418 -1.59 -43.24 10.55
C THR A 418 -1.79 -44.07 11.81
N TRP A 419 -0.98 -45.12 11.97
CA TRP A 419 -1.08 -46.06 13.07
C TRP A 419 -0.37 -45.56 14.35
N PRO A 420 -0.86 -45.89 15.55
CA PRO A 420 -0.14 -45.69 16.81
C PRO A 420 1.25 -46.34 16.79
N ALA A 421 2.24 -45.65 17.36
CA ALA A 421 3.62 -46.14 17.40
C ALA A 421 3.83 -47.41 18.24
N ASN A 422 2.90 -47.71 19.16
CA ASN A 422 2.94 -48.91 20.01
C ASN A 422 2.26 -50.13 19.37
N ILE A 423 2.00 -50.11 18.06
CA ILE A 423 1.60 -51.31 17.33
C ILE A 423 2.86 -52.02 16.80
N MET A 424 2.99 -53.31 17.11
CA MET A 424 4.03 -54.17 16.57
C MET A 424 3.45 -55.01 15.44
N TRP A 425 3.92 -54.77 14.22
CA TRP A 425 3.50 -55.51 13.03
C TRP A 425 4.36 -56.76 12.84
N ALA A 426 3.72 -57.90 12.59
CA ALA A 426 4.43 -59.17 12.38
C ALA A 426 5.46 -59.11 11.24
N SER A 427 5.22 -58.29 10.20
CA SER A 427 6.13 -58.06 9.08
C SER A 427 7.13 -56.91 9.30
N GLY A 428 7.11 -56.24 10.45
CA GLY A 428 7.90 -55.05 10.74
C GLY A 428 7.37 -53.74 10.13
N THR A 429 6.39 -53.81 9.23
CA THR A 429 5.75 -52.63 8.60
C THR A 429 4.23 -52.70 8.68
N ALA A 430 3.58 -51.54 8.76
CA ALA A 430 2.12 -51.48 8.74
C ALA A 430 1.55 -52.03 7.42
N PRO A 431 0.39 -52.72 7.45
CA PRO A 431 -0.30 -53.15 6.24
C PRO A 431 -0.81 -51.93 5.45
N THR A 432 -0.81 -52.03 4.13
CA THR A 432 -1.48 -51.06 3.25
C THR A 432 -2.96 -51.39 3.22
N LEU A 433 -3.82 -50.43 3.60
CA LEU A 433 -5.27 -50.62 3.57
C LEU A 433 -5.81 -50.63 2.14
N THR A 434 -6.95 -51.30 1.95
CA THR A 434 -7.69 -51.30 0.70
C THR A 434 -8.28 -49.91 0.47
N SER A 435 -7.96 -49.29 -0.67
CA SER A 435 -8.35 -47.91 -0.98
C SER A 435 -9.63 -47.79 -1.81
N THR A 436 -10.22 -48.90 -2.27
CA THR A 436 -11.44 -48.81 -3.09
C THR A 436 -12.64 -48.38 -2.26
N THR A 437 -13.65 -47.81 -2.92
CA THR A 437 -14.90 -47.40 -2.28
C THR A 437 -15.53 -48.54 -1.48
N ASN A 438 -16.03 -48.23 -0.28
CA ASN A 438 -16.70 -49.17 0.62
C ASN A 438 -15.88 -50.42 1.01
N ALA A 439 -14.58 -50.47 0.73
CA ALA A 439 -13.73 -51.59 1.13
C ALA A 439 -13.65 -51.72 2.65
N ILE A 440 -13.55 -52.97 3.12
CA ILE A 440 -13.43 -53.29 4.52
C ILE A 440 -12.12 -54.04 4.75
N ASP A 441 -11.35 -53.57 5.72
CA ASP A 441 -10.15 -54.21 6.22
C ASP A 441 -10.33 -54.59 7.69
N VAL A 442 -9.92 -55.80 8.06
CA VAL A 442 -10.05 -56.32 9.43
C VAL A 442 -8.68 -56.65 9.99
N ILE A 443 -8.35 -56.04 11.13
CA ILE A 443 -7.05 -56.21 11.77
C ILE A 443 -7.26 -56.63 13.23
N LYS A 444 -6.57 -57.68 13.65
CA LYS A 444 -6.64 -58.21 15.02
C LYS A 444 -5.36 -57.95 15.79
N PHE A 445 -5.53 -57.62 17.07
CA PHE A 445 -4.44 -57.27 17.98
C PHE A 445 -4.53 -58.09 19.28
N VAL A 446 -3.37 -58.39 19.85
CA VAL A 446 -3.22 -58.79 21.26
C VAL A 446 -2.49 -57.68 21.99
N ASN A 447 -3.04 -57.16 23.08
CA ASN A 447 -2.33 -56.17 23.89
C ASN A 447 -1.52 -56.88 24.98
N ASP A 448 -0.21 -56.69 25.03
CA ASP A 448 0.66 -57.31 26.03
C ASP A 448 0.77 -56.51 27.35
N GLY A 449 0.14 -55.33 27.41
CA GLY A 449 0.20 -54.36 28.50
C GLY A 449 0.96 -53.07 28.12
N THR A 450 1.77 -53.11 27.06
CA THR A 450 2.54 -51.96 26.53
C THR A 450 2.27 -51.74 25.05
N ASN A 451 2.33 -52.81 24.26
CA ASN A 451 2.18 -52.81 22.81
C ASN A 451 0.95 -53.59 22.36
N TYR A 452 0.47 -53.26 21.16
CA TYR A 452 -0.53 -54.05 20.44
C TYR A 452 0.19 -54.89 19.39
N LEU A 453 0.28 -56.19 19.63
CA LEU A 453 0.83 -57.17 18.71
C LEU A 453 -0.20 -57.45 17.61
N ALA A 454 0.04 -57.01 16.38
CA ALA A 454 -0.84 -57.29 15.26
C ALA A 454 -0.64 -58.76 14.82
N ILE A 455 -1.65 -59.60 15.05
CA ILE A 455 -1.53 -61.06 14.89
C ILE A 455 -2.07 -61.58 13.56
N THR A 456 -3.09 -60.93 12.99
CA THR A 456 -3.66 -61.29 11.68
C THR A 456 -4.22 -60.06 11.01
N THR A 457 -3.95 -59.91 9.72
CA THR A 457 -4.58 -58.91 8.85
C THR A 457 -5.37 -59.66 7.79
N THR A 458 -6.62 -59.27 7.58
CA THR A 458 -7.38 -59.72 6.41
C THR A 458 -7.89 -58.47 5.70
N LEU A 459 -7.36 -58.26 4.51
CA LEU A 459 -7.55 -57.05 3.73
C LEU A 459 -8.42 -57.36 2.51
N ASN A 460 -9.11 -56.34 2.00
CA ASN A 460 -9.90 -56.37 0.76
C ASN A 460 -11.22 -57.16 0.83
N PHE A 461 -12.04 -56.97 1.87
CA PHE A 461 -13.43 -57.40 1.81
C PHE A 461 -14.26 -56.37 1.05
N HIS A 462 -15.05 -56.84 0.09
CA HIS A 462 -16.03 -56.04 -0.63
C HIS A 462 -17.42 -56.58 -0.32
N HIS A 463 -18.39 -55.67 -0.22
CA HIS A 463 -19.81 -56.03 -0.12
C HIS A 463 -20.39 -56.34 -1.49
#